data_AF-G7VAX2-F1
#
_entry.id   AF-G7VAX2-F1
#
_cell.length_a   1.000
_cell.length_b   1.000
_cell.length_c   1.000
_cell.angle_alpha   90.00
_cell.angle_beta   90.00
_cell.angle_gamma   90.00
#
_symmetry.space_group_name_H-M   'P 1'
#
loop_
_entity.id
_entity.type
_entity.pdbx_description
1 polymer ?
#
loop_
_entity_poly.entity_id
_entity_poly.type
_entity_poly.pdbx_seq_one_letter_code
_entity_poly.pdbx_strand_id
1 'polypeptide(L)'
;MVGNLYTARGVGMCRNCGFTAPALDMCRLTETCVVCAREALGDKCAACPDRQQCDVAVEGLKFLKTLEPKLDMYIDLGKHVTRLLEPYDRVEIGVAFLKNLMGLVKLLQRERKERAFPLWVASIFRGEVVSRLAKVPYVVKIDVYRPLKDFCAVFNCSGLEVPLNNLLNAVVSLSLIEKTGDPSRYFRLGA
;
A
#
# COMPACT_ATOMS: atom_id res chain seq x y z
N MET A 1 -16.75 -7.24 18.14
CA MET A 1 -17.62 -6.26 17.46
C MET A 1 -16.88 -5.83 16.21
N VAL A 2 -17.32 -6.34 15.07
CA VAL A 2 -16.63 -6.28 13.79
C VAL A 2 -17.18 -5.08 13.02
N GLY A 3 -16.39 -4.01 12.94
CA GLY A 3 -16.74 -2.80 12.20
C GLY A 3 -16.46 -2.97 10.71
N ASN A 4 -17.44 -3.55 10.00
CA ASN A 4 -17.71 -3.46 8.56
C ASN A 4 -16.62 -2.84 7.67
N LEU A 5 -15.77 -3.70 7.10
CA LEU A 5 -15.01 -3.46 5.86
C LEU A 5 -15.88 -3.53 4.58
N TYR A 6 -17.21 -3.51 4.71
CA TYR A 6 -18.16 -3.57 3.60
C TYR A 6 -18.81 -2.22 3.33
N THR A 7 -18.08 -1.33 2.65
CA THR A 7 -18.65 -0.37 1.68
C THR A 7 -17.57 0.05 0.70
N ALA A 8 -17.23 -0.84 -0.24
CA ALA A 8 -16.61 -0.46 -1.51
C ALA A 8 -17.69 0.07 -2.48
N ARG A 9 -18.38 1.15 -2.08
CA ARG A 9 -19.24 1.98 -2.95
C ARG A 9 -18.98 3.45 -2.57
N GLY A 10 -18.41 4.22 -3.51
CA GLY A 10 -18.21 5.65 -3.34
C GLY A 10 -16.75 6.02 -3.10
N VAL A 11 -16.00 6.18 -4.19
CA VAL A 11 -14.91 7.15 -4.17
C VAL A 11 -15.59 8.51 -3.98
N GLY A 12 -15.62 9.00 -2.74
CA GLY A 12 -16.10 10.35 -2.46
C GLY A 12 -15.20 11.37 -3.14
N MET A 13 -15.70 12.55 -3.44
CA MET A 13 -14.90 13.70 -3.85
C MET A 13 -15.02 14.77 -2.78
N CYS A 14 -13.89 15.26 -2.26
CA CYS A 14 -13.91 16.38 -1.34
C CYS A 14 -14.43 17.63 -2.06
N ARG A 15 -15.56 18.19 -1.59
CA ARG A 15 -16.16 19.39 -2.22
C ARG A 15 -15.27 20.63 -2.20
N ASN A 16 -14.31 20.71 -1.26
CA ASN A 16 -13.43 21.87 -1.14
C ASN A 16 -12.17 21.79 -2.01
N CYS A 17 -11.52 20.62 -2.09
CA CYS A 17 -10.24 20.48 -2.79
C CYS A 17 -10.26 19.48 -3.95
N GLY A 18 -11.41 18.91 -4.31
CA GLY A 18 -11.57 17.95 -5.40
C GLY A 18 -10.93 16.58 -5.17
N PHE A 19 -10.23 16.38 -4.05
CA PHE A 19 -9.48 15.15 -3.78
C PHE A 19 -10.41 13.93 -3.66
N THR A 20 -10.02 12.82 -4.30
CA THR A 20 -10.80 11.58 -4.36
C THR A 20 -10.07 10.45 -3.63
N ALA A 21 -10.68 9.87 -2.60
CA ALA A 21 -10.14 8.73 -1.87
C ALA A 21 -11.23 7.93 -1.15
N PRO A 22 -11.02 6.62 -0.92
CA PRO A 22 -11.86 5.85 -0.01
C PRO A 22 -11.81 6.45 1.42
N ALA A 23 -12.95 6.49 2.11
CA ALA A 23 -13.07 6.96 3.50
C ALA A 23 -12.67 8.44 3.76
N LEU A 24 -12.88 9.32 2.76
CA LEU A 24 -12.65 10.77 2.85
C LEU A 24 -13.29 11.46 4.06
N ASP A 25 -14.49 11.03 4.44
CA ASP A 25 -15.33 11.71 5.43
C ASP A 25 -15.26 11.05 6.80
N MET A 26 -14.05 10.98 7.37
CA MET A 26 -13.88 10.54 8.76
C MET A 26 -14.47 11.54 9.77
N CYS A 27 -14.52 12.83 9.41
CA CYS A 27 -15.01 13.87 10.31
C CYS A 27 -16.55 13.95 10.31
N ARG A 28 -17.24 13.66 9.20
CA ARG A 28 -18.72 13.71 9.01
C ARG A 28 -19.40 15.05 9.31
N LEU A 29 -18.68 16.03 9.84
CA LEU A 29 -19.20 17.34 10.25
C LEU A 29 -19.21 18.37 9.12
N THR A 30 -18.36 18.19 8.10
CA THR A 30 -18.17 19.20 7.05
C THR A 30 -18.43 18.68 5.64
N GLU A 31 -18.75 17.39 5.48
CA GLU A 31 -18.84 16.73 4.15
C GLU A 31 -17.57 16.94 3.28
N THR A 32 -16.43 17.23 3.91
CA THR A 32 -15.13 17.44 3.25
C THR A 32 -14.09 16.46 3.79
N CYS A 33 -12.96 16.34 3.10
CA CYS A 33 -11.87 15.50 3.57
C CYS A 33 -11.34 15.98 4.93
N VAL A 34 -10.79 15.06 5.74
CA VAL A 34 -10.25 15.37 7.08
C VAL A 34 -9.25 16.54 7.11
N VAL A 35 -8.52 16.79 6.02
CA VAL A 35 -7.62 17.95 5.89
C VAL A 35 -8.40 19.27 5.80
N CYS A 36 -9.36 19.36 4.89
CA CYS A 36 -10.19 20.56 4.73
C CYS A 36 -11.11 20.77 5.94
N ALA A 37 -11.61 19.70 6.53
CA ALA A 37 -12.40 19.75 7.76
C ALA A 37 -11.58 20.36 8.91
N ARG A 38 -10.31 19.98 9.04
CA ARG A 38 -9.41 20.52 10.07
C ARG A 38 -9.10 22.00 9.87
N GLU A 39 -8.85 22.42 8.63
CA GLU A 39 -8.65 23.83 8.29
C GLU A 39 -9.89 24.66 8.63
N ALA A 40 -11.09 24.15 8.33
CA ALA A 40 -12.35 24.84 8.61
C ALA A 40 -12.72 24.88 10.10
N LEU A 41 -12.42 23.81 10.86
CA LEU A 41 -12.77 23.70 12.28
C LEU A 41 -11.76 24.38 13.21
N GLY A 42 -10.51 24.58 12.77
CA GLY A 42 -9.47 25.28 13.52
C GLY A 42 -9.28 24.74 14.93
N ASP A 43 -9.32 25.63 15.93
CA ASP A 43 -9.10 25.29 17.34
C ASP A 43 -10.13 24.31 17.92
N LYS A 44 -11.31 24.18 17.30
CA LYS A 44 -12.32 23.20 17.73
C LYS A 44 -11.83 21.76 17.58
N CYS A 45 -10.89 21.49 16.67
CA CYS A 45 -10.26 20.18 16.56
C CYS A 45 -9.41 19.82 17.80
N ALA A 46 -8.94 20.81 18.58
CA ALA A 46 -8.06 20.55 19.70
C ALA A 46 -8.75 19.77 20.83
N ALA A 47 -10.06 19.97 20.98
CA ALA A 47 -10.91 19.34 21.99
C ALA A 47 -11.63 18.07 21.48
N CYS A 48 -11.37 17.63 20.25
CA CYS A 48 -12.03 16.46 19.66
C CYS A 48 -11.51 15.15 20.29
N PRO A 49 -12.37 14.25 20.80
CA PRO A 49 -11.96 12.96 21.34
C PRO A 49 -11.21 12.10 20.31
N ASP A 50 -11.59 12.20 19.02
CA ASP A 50 -11.01 11.42 17.93
C ASP A 50 -9.80 12.10 17.26
N ARG A 51 -9.22 13.12 17.91
CA ARG A 51 -8.13 13.93 17.35
C ARG A 51 -6.95 13.10 16.88
N GLN A 52 -6.51 12.10 17.66
CA GLN A 52 -5.38 11.25 17.28
C GLN A 52 -5.66 10.41 16.03
N GLN A 53 -6.87 9.87 15.89
CA GLN A 53 -7.25 9.13 14.68
C GLN A 53 -7.32 10.06 13.47
N CYS A 54 -7.85 11.27 13.66
CA CYS A 54 -7.84 12.32 12.64
C CYS A 54 -6.42 12.74 12.26
N ASP A 55 -5.46 12.80 13.20
CA ASP A 55 -4.05 13.12 12.92
C ASP A 55 -3.42 12.09 11.98
N VAL A 56 -3.62 10.80 12.28
CA VAL A 56 -3.15 9.70 11.42
C VAL A 56 -3.81 9.76 10.03
N ALA A 57 -5.11 10.04 9.97
CA ALA A 57 -5.84 10.18 8.71
C ALA A 57 -5.36 11.40 7.90
N VAL A 58 -5.06 12.53 8.55
CA VAL A 58 -4.49 13.73 7.92
C VAL A 58 -3.11 13.43 7.34
N GLU A 59 -2.24 12.74 8.08
CA GLU A 59 -0.94 12.32 7.55
C GLU A 59 -1.08 11.38 6.35
N GLY A 60 -1.99 10.40 6.44
CA GLY A 60 -2.30 9.50 5.34
C GLY A 60 -2.80 10.23 4.10
N LEU A 61 -3.73 11.18 4.26
CA LEU A 61 -4.30 11.94 3.16
C LEU A 61 -3.29 12.90 2.53
N LYS A 62 -2.46 13.57 3.35
CA LYS A 62 -1.36 14.41 2.86
C LYS A 62 -0.39 13.58 2.03
N PHE A 63 -0.03 12.40 2.51
CA PHE A 63 0.81 11.47 1.75
C PHE A 63 0.14 11.08 0.42
N LEU A 64 -1.13 10.66 0.42
CA LEU A 64 -1.84 10.31 -0.83
C LEU A 64 -1.90 11.48 -1.82
N LYS A 65 -2.11 12.72 -1.36
CA LYS A 65 -2.05 13.92 -2.20
C LYS A 65 -0.67 14.12 -2.85
N THR A 66 0.43 13.82 -2.14
CA THR A 66 1.77 13.87 -2.77
C THR A 66 1.98 12.82 -3.85
N LEU A 67 1.19 11.74 -3.83
CA LEU A 67 1.24 10.67 -4.82
C LEU A 67 0.34 10.94 -6.03
N GLU A 68 -0.66 11.82 -5.92
CA GLU A 68 -1.65 12.09 -6.97
C GLU A 68 -1.01 12.44 -8.33
N PRO A 69 0.04 13.29 -8.43
CA PRO A 69 0.71 13.56 -9.71
C PRO A 69 1.49 12.36 -10.27
N LYS A 70 1.68 11.32 -9.46
CA LYS A 70 2.50 10.14 -9.74
C LYS A 70 1.67 8.85 -9.74
N LEU A 71 0.34 8.96 -9.61
CA LEU A 71 -0.57 7.84 -9.40
C LEU A 71 -0.62 6.93 -10.62
N ASP A 72 -0.52 7.49 -11.82
CA ASP A 72 -0.48 6.76 -13.09
C ASP A 72 0.65 5.73 -13.11
N MET A 73 1.83 6.09 -12.59
CA MET A 73 2.98 5.19 -12.49
C MET A 73 2.67 3.96 -11.61
N TYR A 74 1.97 4.18 -10.49
CA TYR A 74 1.55 3.09 -9.61
C TYR A 74 0.43 2.24 -10.23
N ILE A 75 -0.53 2.88 -10.92
CA ILE A 75 -1.61 2.19 -11.63
C ILE A 75 -1.04 1.30 -12.73
N ASP A 76 -0.08 1.79 -13.51
CA ASP A 76 0.52 1.03 -14.61
C ASP A 76 1.37 -0.13 -14.12
N LEU A 77 2.13 0.07 -13.03
CA LEU A 77 2.77 -1.04 -12.31
C LEU A 77 1.73 -2.08 -11.86
N GLY A 78 0.60 -1.62 -11.31
CA GLY A 78 -0.49 -2.47 -10.86
C GLY A 78 -1.11 -3.30 -11.98
N LYS A 79 -1.47 -2.68 -13.11
CA LYS A 79 -1.98 -3.36 -14.31
C LYS A 79 -1.00 -4.41 -14.82
N HIS A 80 0.29 -4.09 -14.83
CA HIS A 80 1.33 -5.00 -15.31
C HIS A 80 1.48 -6.21 -14.40
N VAL A 81 1.57 -6.00 -13.08
CA VAL A 81 1.64 -7.08 -12.08
C VAL A 81 0.40 -7.97 -12.16
N THR A 82 -0.80 -7.41 -12.21
CA THR A 82 -2.04 -8.19 -12.32
C THR A 82 -2.03 -9.09 -13.55
N ARG A 83 -1.69 -8.55 -14.73
CA ARG A 83 -1.61 -9.32 -15.98
C ARG A 83 -0.61 -10.48 -15.89
N LEU A 84 0.54 -10.28 -15.24
CA LEU A 84 1.55 -11.34 -15.07
C LEU A 84 1.12 -12.43 -14.08
N LEU A 85 0.22 -12.11 -13.15
CA LEU A 85 -0.24 -13.04 -12.11
C LEU A 85 -1.55 -13.75 -12.43
N GLU A 86 -2.31 -13.25 -13.41
CA GLU A 86 -3.54 -13.88 -13.92
C GLU A 86 -3.33 -15.36 -14.31
N PRO A 87 -2.30 -15.74 -15.10
CA PRO A 87 -2.10 -17.15 -15.49
C PRO A 87 -1.85 -18.10 -14.32
N TYR A 88 -1.45 -17.56 -13.16
CA TYR A 88 -1.15 -18.34 -11.96
C TYR A 88 -2.31 -18.36 -10.96
N ASP A 89 -3.41 -17.64 -11.23
CA ASP A 89 -4.49 -17.40 -10.27
C ASP A 89 -3.96 -16.81 -8.95
N ARG A 90 -3.05 -15.82 -9.05
CA ARG A 90 -2.39 -15.17 -7.89
C ARG A 90 -2.50 -13.65 -7.87
N VAL A 91 -3.52 -13.11 -8.55
CA VAL A 91 -3.76 -11.67 -8.61
C VAL A 91 -3.88 -11.05 -7.21
N GLU A 92 -4.62 -11.67 -6.29
CA GLU A 92 -4.80 -11.16 -4.92
C GLU A 92 -3.48 -11.05 -4.13
N ILE A 93 -2.51 -11.95 -4.36
CA ILE A 93 -1.17 -11.85 -3.78
C ILE A 93 -0.45 -10.61 -4.31
N GLY A 94 -0.52 -10.36 -5.62
CA GLY A 94 0.05 -9.16 -6.25
C GLY A 94 -0.60 -7.88 -5.75
N VAL A 95 -1.93 -7.86 -5.64
CA VAL A 95 -2.68 -6.72 -5.10
C VAL A 95 -2.27 -6.43 -3.66
N ALA A 96 -2.12 -7.45 -2.81
CA ALA A 96 -1.65 -7.28 -1.44
C ALA A 96 -0.21 -6.74 -1.40
N PHE A 97 0.69 -7.25 -2.26
CA PHE A 97 2.06 -6.74 -2.38
C PHE A 97 2.08 -5.25 -2.78
N LEU A 98 1.33 -4.87 -3.82
CA LEU A 98 1.24 -3.49 -4.31
C LEU A 98 0.70 -2.53 -3.26
N LYS A 99 -0.40 -2.90 -2.58
CA LYS A 99 -0.98 -2.10 -1.49
C LYS A 99 0.05 -1.78 -0.40
N ASN A 100 0.92 -2.74 -0.10
CA ASN A 100 1.97 -2.59 0.89
C ASN A 100 3.18 -1.78 0.36
N LEU A 101 3.41 -1.73 -0.95
CA LEU A 101 4.54 -1.02 -1.56
C LEU A 101 4.54 0.49 -1.23
N MET A 102 3.36 1.08 -1.04
CA MET A 102 3.25 2.48 -0.59
C MET A 102 3.81 2.71 0.82
N GLY A 103 3.78 1.69 1.67
CA GLY A 103 4.44 1.73 2.98
C GLY A 103 5.96 1.89 2.84
N LEU A 104 6.58 1.24 1.86
CA LEU A 104 8.01 1.42 1.56
C LEU A 104 8.30 2.84 1.10
N VAL A 105 7.49 3.39 0.18
CA VAL A 105 7.63 4.78 -0.30
C VAL A 105 7.56 5.77 0.87
N LYS A 106 6.63 5.57 1.81
CA LYS A 106 6.52 6.40 3.01
C LYS A 106 7.77 6.28 3.90
N LEU A 107 8.32 5.08 4.09
CA LEU A 107 9.53 4.88 4.88
C LEU A 107 10.76 5.55 4.24
N LEU A 108 10.87 5.51 2.91
CA LEU A 108 11.96 6.14 2.16
C LEU A 108 12.00 7.67 2.26
N GLN A 109 10.93 8.31 2.73
CA GLN A 109 10.92 9.74 3.05
C GLN A 109 11.71 10.06 4.32
N ARG A 110 11.95 9.08 5.18
CA ARG A 110 12.55 9.26 6.52
C ARG A 110 13.82 8.44 6.72
N GLU A 111 13.98 7.34 6.00
CA GLU A 111 15.06 6.36 6.18
C GLU A 111 15.79 6.11 4.86
N ARG A 112 17.07 5.73 4.95
CA ARG A 112 17.84 5.25 3.78
C ARG A 112 17.36 3.88 3.33
N LYS A 113 17.57 3.53 2.06
CA LYS A 113 17.04 2.31 1.42
C LYS A 113 17.45 1.03 2.14
N GLU A 114 18.69 0.98 2.61
CA GLU A 114 19.30 -0.16 3.31
C GLU A 114 18.60 -0.44 4.64
N ARG A 115 17.99 0.58 5.25
CA ARG A 115 17.22 0.47 6.49
C ARG A 115 15.72 0.37 6.23
N ALA A 116 15.20 1.13 5.29
CA ALA A 116 13.78 1.17 4.94
C ALA A 116 13.30 -0.19 4.42
N PHE A 117 14.07 -0.85 3.54
CA PHE A 117 13.67 -2.13 2.93
C PHE A 117 13.48 -3.26 3.95
N PRO A 118 14.44 -3.60 4.83
CA PRO A 118 14.24 -4.66 5.82
C PRO A 118 13.16 -4.31 6.85
N LEU A 119 13.04 -3.03 7.26
CA LEU A 119 11.96 -2.59 8.14
C LEU A 119 10.58 -2.75 7.50
N TRP A 120 10.47 -2.44 6.22
CA TRP A 120 9.25 -2.63 5.45
C TRP A 120 8.91 -4.11 5.31
N VAL A 121 9.85 -4.98 4.90
CA VAL A 121 9.63 -6.42 4.81
C VAL A 121 9.15 -6.98 6.16
N ALA A 122 9.80 -6.60 7.25
CA ALA A 122 9.44 -7.04 8.60
C ALA A 122 8.08 -6.50 9.07
N SER A 123 7.58 -5.39 8.52
CA SER A 123 6.27 -4.83 8.87
C SER A 123 5.13 -5.47 8.09
N ILE A 124 5.36 -5.84 6.83
CA ILE A 124 4.30 -6.32 5.93
C ILE A 124 4.12 -7.84 5.94
N PHE A 125 5.15 -8.63 6.25
CA PHE A 125 5.05 -10.09 6.31
C PHE A 125 4.92 -10.60 7.75
N ARG A 126 4.27 -11.75 7.90
CA ARG A 126 4.28 -12.49 9.17
C ARG A 126 5.69 -13.03 9.45
N GLY A 127 6.06 -13.16 10.73
CA GLY A 127 7.44 -13.48 11.12
C GLY A 127 7.90 -14.84 10.58
N GLU A 128 7.03 -15.84 10.67
CA GLU A 128 7.25 -17.18 10.13
C GLU A 128 7.33 -17.23 8.59
N VAL A 129 6.78 -16.24 7.90
CA VAL A 129 6.78 -16.19 6.43
C VAL A 129 8.12 -15.68 5.91
N VAL A 130 8.76 -14.71 6.58
CA VAL A 130 10.04 -14.13 6.14
C VAL A 130 11.13 -15.20 6.01
N SER A 131 11.23 -16.11 6.99
CA SER A 131 12.23 -17.19 6.97
C SER A 131 12.00 -18.20 5.84
N ARG A 132 10.74 -18.38 5.44
CA ARG A 132 10.34 -19.28 4.35
C ARG A 132 10.60 -18.66 2.99
N LEU A 133 10.31 -17.36 2.83
CA LEU A 133 10.59 -16.61 1.60
C LEU A 133 12.08 -16.63 1.25
N ALA A 134 12.98 -16.63 2.24
CA ALA A 134 14.42 -16.70 2.00
C ALA A 134 14.88 -18.07 1.43
N LYS A 135 14.08 -19.12 1.58
CA LYS A 135 14.43 -20.50 1.19
C LYS A 135 13.55 -21.05 0.07
N VAL A 136 12.56 -20.29 -0.39
CA VAL A 136 11.60 -20.78 -1.36
C VAL A 136 12.27 -20.94 -2.72
N PRO A 137 12.18 -22.12 -3.36
CA PRO A 137 12.61 -22.24 -4.75
C PRO A 137 11.66 -21.45 -5.64
N TYR A 138 12.19 -20.72 -6.62
CA TYR A 138 11.36 -20.02 -7.58
C TYR A 138 10.76 -21.04 -8.54
N VAL A 139 9.44 -21.22 -8.45
CA VAL A 139 8.67 -22.09 -9.36
C VAL A 139 7.97 -21.29 -10.46
N VAL A 140 8.06 -19.97 -10.39
CA VAL A 140 7.62 -19.03 -11.42
C VAL A 140 8.70 -18.00 -11.72
N LYS A 141 8.58 -17.39 -12.90
CA LYS A 141 9.43 -16.27 -13.31
C LYS A 141 8.56 -15.11 -13.77
N ILE A 142 8.28 -14.23 -12.83
CA ILE A 142 7.61 -12.94 -13.04
C ILE A 142 8.71 -11.91 -13.27
N ASP A 143 8.67 -11.19 -14.38
CA ASP A 143 9.61 -10.10 -14.64
C ASP A 143 8.90 -8.76 -14.58
N VAL A 144 8.97 -8.13 -13.41
CA VAL A 144 8.48 -6.77 -13.19
C VAL A 144 9.63 -5.76 -13.06
N TYR A 145 10.86 -6.13 -13.42
CA TYR A 145 12.02 -5.27 -13.23
C TYR A 145 11.88 -3.93 -13.94
N ARG A 146 11.43 -3.94 -15.21
CA ARG A 146 11.30 -2.71 -15.98
C ARG A 146 10.22 -1.76 -15.40
N PRO A 147 8.98 -2.23 -15.13
CA PRO A 147 8.00 -1.42 -14.40
C PRO A 147 8.49 -0.90 -13.04
N LEU A 148 9.23 -1.73 -12.29
CA LEU A 148 9.80 -1.33 -11.00
C LEU A 148 10.88 -0.27 -11.15
N LYS A 149 11.66 -0.28 -12.23
CA LYS A 149 12.67 0.75 -12.52
C LYS A 149 12.01 2.11 -12.71
N ASP A 150 10.94 2.16 -13.49
CA ASP A 150 10.20 3.40 -13.75
C ASP A 150 9.51 3.89 -12.47
N PHE A 151 8.90 2.98 -11.70
CA PHE A 151 8.37 3.27 -10.35
C PHE A 151 9.45 3.82 -9.41
N CYS A 152 10.60 3.17 -9.33
CA CYS A 152 11.66 3.55 -8.41
C CYS A 152 12.38 4.85 -8.75
N ALA A 153 12.43 5.22 -10.03
CA ALA A 153 12.88 6.54 -10.45
C ALA A 153 11.96 7.65 -9.89
N VAL A 154 10.64 7.40 -9.84
CA VAL A 154 9.65 8.38 -9.36
C VAL A 154 9.58 8.48 -7.84
N PHE A 155 9.76 7.35 -7.15
CA PHE A 155 9.58 7.22 -5.69
C PHE A 155 10.89 7.07 -4.89
N ASN A 156 12.03 7.36 -5.51
CA ASN A 156 13.35 7.33 -4.87
C ASN A 156 13.70 5.95 -4.25
N CYS A 157 13.30 4.86 -4.90
CA CYS A 157 13.66 3.50 -4.49
C CYS A 157 14.72 2.84 -5.38
N SER A 158 15.43 3.59 -6.22
CA SER A 158 16.41 3.01 -7.15
C SER A 158 17.45 2.14 -6.44
N GLY A 159 17.74 0.95 -6.97
CA GLY A 159 18.53 -0.09 -6.30
C GLY A 159 17.69 -1.16 -5.58
N LEU A 160 16.38 -0.92 -5.39
CA LEU A 160 15.46 -1.91 -4.79
C LEU A 160 14.66 -2.70 -5.84
N GLU A 161 14.84 -2.45 -7.14
CA GLU A 161 14.08 -3.12 -8.21
C GLU A 161 14.27 -4.64 -8.18
N VAL A 162 15.52 -5.10 -8.07
CA VAL A 162 15.84 -6.53 -8.01
C VAL A 162 15.31 -7.15 -6.71
N PRO A 163 15.56 -6.60 -5.51
CA PRO A 163 14.95 -7.08 -4.27
C PRO A 163 13.41 -7.17 -4.32
N LEU A 164 12.75 -6.16 -4.87
CA LEU A 164 11.28 -6.12 -4.99
C LEU A 164 10.76 -7.19 -5.98
N ASN A 165 11.40 -7.34 -7.13
CA ASN A 165 11.04 -8.38 -8.11
C ASN A 165 11.24 -9.79 -7.51
N ASN A 166 12.37 -10.00 -6.84
CA ASN A 166 12.68 -11.27 -6.18
C ASN A 166 11.69 -11.60 -5.07
N LEU A 167 11.33 -10.62 -4.25
CA LEU A 167 10.35 -10.78 -3.18
C LEU A 167 8.95 -11.12 -3.71
N LEU A 168 8.52 -10.50 -4.82
CA LEU A 168 7.27 -10.85 -5.49
C LEU A 168 7.32 -12.29 -6.03
N ASN A 169 8.41 -12.68 -6.70
CA ASN A 169 8.60 -14.06 -7.18
C ASN A 169 8.59 -15.06 -6.03
N ALA A 170 9.24 -14.74 -4.92
CA ALA A 170 9.31 -15.58 -3.73
C ALA A 170 7.92 -15.81 -3.12
N VAL A 171 7.13 -14.75 -2.90
CA VAL A 171 5.78 -14.89 -2.31
C VAL A 171 4.82 -15.61 -3.24
N VAL A 172 4.88 -15.34 -4.55
CA VAL A 172 4.04 -16.06 -5.52
C VAL A 172 4.44 -17.53 -5.61
N SER A 173 5.75 -17.82 -5.68
CA SER A 173 6.26 -19.20 -5.67
C SER A 173 5.82 -19.96 -4.43
N LEU A 174 5.94 -19.34 -3.25
CA LEU A 174 5.48 -19.92 -1.99
C LEU A 174 3.98 -20.23 -2.06
N SER A 175 3.19 -19.30 -2.58
CA SER A 175 1.74 -19.47 -2.72
C SER A 175 1.29 -20.58 -3.68
N LEU A 176 2.12 -20.89 -4.67
CA LEU A 176 1.87 -21.99 -5.60
C LEU A 176 2.25 -23.32 -4.98
N ILE A 177 3.39 -23.39 -4.29
CA ILE A 177 3.84 -24.57 -3.55
C ILE A 177 2.82 -24.95 -2.46
N GLU A 178 2.31 -23.95 -1.74
CA GLU A 178 1.28 -24.14 -0.70
C GLU A 178 -0.15 -24.26 -1.24
N LYS A 179 -0.33 -24.11 -2.56
CA LYS A 179 -1.64 -24.21 -3.24
C LYS A 179 -2.72 -23.32 -2.63
N THR A 180 -2.35 -22.10 -2.24
CA THR A 180 -3.30 -21.12 -1.69
C THR A 180 -3.04 -19.73 -2.23
N GLY A 181 -4.09 -19.08 -2.73
CA GLY A 181 -4.07 -17.69 -3.19
C GLY A 181 -4.43 -16.67 -2.10
N ASP A 182 -4.62 -17.10 -0.85
CA ASP A 182 -5.04 -16.23 0.25
C ASP A 182 -3.88 -15.33 0.74
N PRO A 183 -3.93 -14.01 0.51
CA PRO A 183 -2.88 -13.09 0.95
C PRO A 183 -2.75 -13.00 2.48
N SER A 184 -3.81 -13.30 3.24
CA SER A 184 -3.79 -13.20 4.70
C SER A 184 -2.80 -14.18 5.36
N ARG A 185 -2.43 -15.24 4.64
CA ARG A 185 -1.42 -16.22 5.07
C ARG A 185 0.01 -15.68 5.03
N TYR A 186 0.27 -14.69 4.18
CA TYR A 186 1.63 -14.16 3.96
C TYR A 186 1.79 -12.78 4.59
N PHE A 187 0.81 -11.91 4.35
CA PHE A 187 0.86 -10.51 4.71
C PHE A 187 0.16 -10.25 6.05
N ARG A 188 0.65 -9.26 6.79
CA ARG A 188 -0.08 -8.61 7.87
C ARG A 188 -1.08 -7.65 7.25
N LEU A 189 -2.23 -8.18 6.87
CA LEU A 189 -3.37 -7.36 6.45
C LEU A 189 -3.97 -6.80 7.74
N GLY A 190 -3.93 -5.48 7.93
CA GLY A 190 -4.49 -4.83 9.12
C GLY A 190 -5.92 -5.30 9.35
N ALA A 191 -6.20 -5.78 10.58
CA ALA A 191 -7.54 -6.11 11.05
C ALA A 191 -8.31 -4.83 11.40
#